data_AF-A0A6L3AKI9-F1
#
_entry.id   AF-A0A6L3AKI9-F1
#
_cell.length_a   1.000
_cell.length_b   1.000
_cell.length_c   1.000
_cell.angle_alpha   90.00
_cell.angle_beta   90.00
_cell.angle_gamma   90.00
#
_symmetry.space_group_name_H-M   'P 1'
#
loop_
_entity.id
_entity.type
_entity.pdbx_description
1 polymer ?
#
loop_
_entity_poly.entity_id
_entity_poly.type
_entity_poly.pdbx_seq_one_letter_code
_entity_poly.pdbx_strand_id
1 'polypeptide(L)'
;MKKITIIIGVLILTFTSFHFLLREIDTCRVSSGLSEGSAYDALLPSEFVGTVALGGFRAAAVNFFWVRAMDAWEKKIWYEALTLYRLISKLQPRLANIWIINAWNMIYNISVDFNHKEQQELSWEWIKEGVDFLKEGINRNPKSPELYFYLGWVYYDKGKNSIYREYFLKRGEHPVKEACYYIGKAAEFAPSAYYFYNYWYSFMLKERALIEESEGNISEAFTSINDSITALRLAEKSVPKHPDFQQFEDGIKMRLKELDERKALLEKMCESSIQADKRG
;
A
#
# COMPACT_ATOMS: atom_id res chain seq x y z
N MET A 1 28.74 -47.04 -10.65
CA MET A 1 29.01 -46.00 -11.68
C MET A 1 27.84 -45.80 -12.63
N LYS A 2 27.39 -46.80 -13.42
CA LYS A 2 26.27 -46.64 -14.39
C LYS A 2 24.97 -46.01 -13.82
N LYS A 3 24.52 -46.42 -12.62
CA LYS A 3 23.33 -45.84 -11.97
C LYS A 3 23.49 -44.35 -11.63
N ILE A 4 24.68 -43.94 -11.19
CA ILE A 4 24.99 -42.54 -10.86
C ILE A 4 25.00 -41.70 -12.14
N THR A 5 25.59 -42.21 -13.22
CA THR A 5 25.60 -41.53 -14.53
C THR A 5 24.19 -41.34 -15.09
N ILE A 6 23.29 -42.33 -14.93
CA ILE A 6 21.89 -42.22 -15.35
C ILE A 6 21.16 -41.15 -14.53
N ILE A 7 21.33 -41.14 -13.20
CA ILE A 7 20.70 -40.13 -12.33
C ILE A 7 21.18 -38.72 -12.71
N ILE A 8 22.48 -38.53 -12.92
CA ILE A 8 23.04 -37.24 -13.34
C ILE A 8 22.48 -36.83 -14.71
N GLY A 9 22.41 -37.77 -15.66
CA GLY A 9 21.84 -37.51 -17.00
C GLY A 9 20.37 -37.08 -16.93
N VAL A 10 19.56 -37.74 -16.11
CA VAL A 10 18.16 -37.37 -15.88
C VAL A 10 18.06 -35.99 -15.23
N LEU A 11 18.87 -35.69 -14.20
CA LEU A 11 18.88 -34.38 -13.58
C LEU A 11 19.22 -33.29 -14.59
N ILE A 12 20.29 -33.45 -15.38
CA ILE A 12 20.68 -32.50 -16.42
C ILE A 12 19.52 -32.28 -17.40
N LEU A 13 18.91 -33.36 -17.91
CA LEU A 13 17.77 -33.28 -18.84
C LEU A 13 16.58 -32.53 -18.24
N THR A 14 16.25 -32.79 -16.97
CA THR A 14 15.16 -32.09 -16.28
C THR A 14 15.47 -30.60 -16.11
N PHE A 15 16.68 -30.24 -15.66
CA PHE A 15 17.08 -28.84 -15.48
C PHE A 15 17.12 -28.06 -16.81
N THR A 16 17.62 -28.67 -17.90
CA THR A 16 17.56 -28.03 -19.23
C THR A 16 16.12 -27.87 -19.70
N SER A 17 15.27 -28.88 -19.54
CA SER A 17 13.85 -28.79 -19.92
C SER A 17 13.13 -27.67 -19.15
N PHE A 18 13.36 -27.58 -17.84
CA PHE A 18 12.83 -26.48 -17.01
C PHE A 18 13.34 -25.11 -17.44
N HIS A 19 14.62 -25.00 -17.82
CA HIS A 19 15.18 -23.73 -18.29
C HIS A 19 14.47 -23.19 -19.54
N PHE A 20 14.15 -24.06 -20.51
CA PHE A 20 13.42 -23.66 -21.72
C PHE A 20 11.97 -23.22 -21.40
N LEU A 21 11.26 -23.98 -20.56
CA LEU A 21 9.90 -23.63 -20.14
C LEU A 21 9.86 -22.31 -19.36
N LEU A 22 10.79 -22.10 -18.43
CA LEU A 22 10.89 -20.86 -17.66
C LEU A 22 11.17 -19.66 -18.56
N ARG A 23 12.03 -19.84 -19.58
CA ARG A 23 12.34 -18.78 -20.55
C ARG A 23 11.11 -18.35 -21.36
N GLU A 24 10.27 -19.29 -21.80
CA GLU A 24 9.02 -18.96 -22.49
C GLU A 24 8.03 -18.23 -21.58
N ILE A 25 7.87 -18.71 -20.34
CA ILE A 25 7.02 -18.06 -19.34
C ILE A 25 7.50 -16.64 -19.06
N ASP A 26 8.81 -16.44 -18.87
CA ASP A 26 9.39 -15.12 -18.62
C ASP A 26 9.19 -14.18 -19.82
N THR A 27 9.34 -14.69 -21.04
CA THR A 27 9.08 -13.92 -22.26
C THR A 27 7.62 -13.48 -22.32
N CYS A 28 6.67 -14.37 -22.05
CA CYS A 28 5.25 -14.07 -21.98
C CYS A 28 4.90 -13.06 -20.86
N ARG A 29 5.56 -13.17 -19.70
CA ARG A 29 5.38 -12.23 -18.58
C ARG A 29 5.85 -10.83 -18.95
N VAL A 30 7.01 -10.72 -19.61
CA VAL A 30 7.56 -9.43 -20.06
C VAL A 30 6.72 -8.86 -21.19
N SER A 31 6.33 -9.65 -22.19
CA SER A 31 5.51 -9.18 -23.32
C SER A 31 4.11 -8.73 -22.88
N SER A 32 3.58 -9.30 -21.81
CA SER A 32 2.29 -8.93 -21.22
C SER A 32 2.39 -7.77 -20.21
N GLY A 33 3.58 -7.20 -20.00
CA GLY A 33 3.79 -6.13 -19.02
C GLY A 33 3.62 -6.56 -17.55
N LEU A 34 3.61 -7.87 -17.28
CA LEU A 34 3.46 -8.45 -15.94
C LEU A 34 4.78 -8.52 -15.16
N SER A 35 5.91 -8.23 -15.81
CA SER A 35 7.24 -8.11 -15.19
C SER A 35 8.09 -7.10 -15.96
N GLU A 36 8.80 -6.23 -15.25
CA GLU A 36 9.68 -5.19 -15.84
C GLU A 36 11.13 -5.67 -16.06
N GLY A 37 11.49 -6.90 -15.66
CA GLY A 37 12.83 -7.46 -15.82
C GLY A 37 12.95 -8.88 -15.27
N SER A 38 14.18 -9.45 -15.28
CA SER A 38 14.41 -10.76 -14.64
C SER A 38 14.22 -10.64 -13.12
N ALA A 39 13.77 -11.72 -12.47
CA ALA A 39 13.62 -11.78 -11.01
C ALA A 39 14.94 -11.49 -10.26
N TYR A 40 16.08 -11.61 -10.95
CA TYR A 40 17.42 -11.44 -10.40
C TYR A 40 18.00 -10.05 -10.64
N ASP A 41 17.55 -9.33 -11.67
CA ASP A 41 18.15 -8.04 -12.09
C ASP A 41 17.85 -6.91 -11.10
N ALA A 42 16.81 -7.07 -10.27
CA ALA A 42 16.37 -6.10 -9.27
C ALA A 42 16.80 -6.43 -7.83
N LEU A 43 17.64 -7.46 -7.65
CA LEU A 43 18.13 -7.85 -6.33
C LEU A 43 19.36 -7.02 -5.96
N LEU A 44 19.40 -6.54 -4.72
CA LEU A 44 20.63 -6.00 -4.14
C LEU A 44 21.70 -7.10 -4.07
N PRO A 45 23.00 -6.77 -4.05
CA PRO A 45 24.08 -7.77 -3.99
C PRO A 45 23.92 -8.77 -2.84
N SER A 46 23.47 -8.33 -1.65
CA SER A 46 23.23 -9.20 -0.50
C SER A 46 22.03 -10.15 -0.71
N GLU A 47 21.00 -9.70 -1.42
CA GLU A 47 19.83 -10.49 -1.78
C GLU A 47 20.19 -11.50 -2.87
N PHE A 48 21.00 -11.09 -3.85
CA PHE A 48 21.52 -11.96 -4.89
C PHE A 48 22.36 -13.11 -4.30
N VAL A 49 23.27 -12.81 -3.36
CA VAL A 49 24.05 -13.84 -2.66
C VAL A 49 23.14 -14.82 -1.91
N GLY A 50 22.13 -14.35 -1.16
CA GLY A 50 21.18 -15.24 -0.48
C GLY A 50 20.34 -16.07 -1.47
N THR A 51 19.98 -15.48 -2.61
CA THR A 51 19.24 -16.16 -3.69
C THR A 51 20.06 -17.27 -4.32
N VAL A 52 21.30 -16.99 -4.69
CA VAL A 52 22.21 -17.91 -5.35
C VAL A 52 22.69 -18.99 -4.38
N ALA A 53 23.04 -18.60 -3.15
CA ALA A 53 23.52 -19.54 -2.13
C ALA A 53 22.43 -20.54 -1.71
N LEU A 54 21.18 -20.10 -1.60
CA LEU A 54 20.07 -20.99 -1.26
C LEU A 54 19.53 -21.75 -2.47
N GLY A 55 19.68 -21.22 -3.69
CA GLY A 55 19.17 -21.85 -4.91
C GLY A 55 17.72 -22.31 -4.77
N GLY A 56 17.46 -23.58 -5.08
CA GLY A 56 16.13 -24.20 -4.92
C GLY A 56 15.64 -24.32 -3.47
N PHE A 57 16.49 -24.16 -2.46
CA PHE A 57 16.12 -24.21 -1.04
C PHE A 57 15.62 -22.88 -0.49
N ARG A 58 15.61 -21.79 -1.29
CA ARG A 58 15.09 -20.48 -0.87
C ARG A 58 13.68 -20.58 -0.29
N ALA A 59 12.80 -21.35 -0.92
CA ALA A 59 11.42 -21.54 -0.44
C ALA A 59 11.37 -22.25 0.92
N ALA A 60 12.19 -23.28 1.13
CA ALA A 60 12.27 -23.99 2.41
C ALA A 60 12.82 -23.08 3.53
N ALA A 61 13.85 -22.28 3.23
CA ALA A 61 14.41 -21.32 4.17
C ALA A 61 13.37 -20.25 4.57
N VAL A 62 12.62 -19.71 3.59
CA VAL A 62 11.52 -18.78 3.85
C VAL A 62 10.48 -19.38 4.79
N ASN A 63 10.04 -20.61 4.53
CA ASN A 63 9.07 -21.29 5.39
C ASN A 63 9.59 -21.49 6.82
N PHE A 64 10.87 -21.87 6.97
CA PHE A 64 11.50 -21.99 8.27
C PHE A 64 11.50 -20.64 9.02
N PHE A 65 11.87 -19.55 8.35
CA PHE A 65 11.86 -18.23 8.96
C PHE A 65 10.45 -17.77 9.34
N TRP A 66 9.42 -18.11 8.55
CA TRP A 66 8.03 -17.82 8.90
C TRP A 66 7.61 -18.52 10.19
N VAL A 67 7.88 -19.83 10.32
CA VAL A 67 7.55 -20.60 11.54
C VAL A 67 8.26 -20.01 12.75
N ARG A 68 9.56 -19.68 12.62
CA ARG A 68 10.33 -19.04 13.71
C ARG A 68 9.79 -17.64 14.05
N ALA A 69 9.40 -16.85 13.05
CA ALA A 69 8.84 -15.53 13.27
C ALA A 69 7.49 -15.59 14.00
N MET A 70 6.64 -16.57 13.66
CA MET A 70 5.37 -16.81 14.35
C MET A 70 5.58 -17.25 15.80
N ASP A 71 6.51 -18.16 16.06
CA ASP A 71 6.86 -18.57 17.43
C ASP A 71 7.41 -17.39 18.27
N ALA A 72 8.29 -16.58 17.68
CA ALA A 72 8.79 -15.36 18.32
C ALA A 72 7.66 -14.35 18.58
N TRP A 73 6.71 -14.22 17.65
CA TRP A 73 5.53 -13.36 17.77
C TRP A 73 4.62 -13.79 18.92
N GLU A 74 4.29 -15.08 19.01
CA GLU A 74 3.48 -15.65 20.10
C GLU A 74 4.12 -15.41 21.47
N LYS A 75 5.45 -15.47 21.53
CA LYS A 75 6.25 -15.20 22.75
C LYS A 75 6.49 -13.70 23.03
N LYS A 76 5.94 -12.80 22.21
CA LYS A 76 6.15 -11.34 22.28
C LYS A 76 7.61 -10.90 22.16
N ILE A 77 8.44 -11.70 21.49
CA ILE A 77 9.84 -11.37 21.19
C ILE A 77 9.88 -10.52 19.91
N TRP A 78 9.38 -9.28 20.01
CA TRP A 78 9.11 -8.41 18.86
C TRP A 78 10.33 -8.18 17.96
N TYR A 79 11.47 -7.87 18.55
CA TYR A 79 12.70 -7.63 17.77
C TYR A 79 13.13 -8.83 16.94
N GLU A 80 12.98 -10.05 17.49
CA GLU A 80 13.30 -11.27 16.75
C GLU A 80 12.31 -11.50 15.61
N ALA A 81 11.01 -11.41 15.89
CA ALA A 81 9.97 -11.57 14.88
C ALA A 81 10.14 -10.58 13.72
N LEU A 82 10.37 -9.31 14.02
CA LEU A 82 10.58 -8.27 13.00
C LEU A 82 11.88 -8.46 12.22
N THR A 83 12.96 -8.92 12.86
CA THR A 83 14.22 -9.25 12.18
C THR A 83 14.01 -10.38 11.16
N LEU A 84 13.24 -11.41 11.55
CA LEU A 84 12.89 -12.52 10.67
C LEU A 84 11.99 -12.07 9.52
N TYR A 85 10.99 -11.23 9.78
CA TYR A 85 10.16 -10.65 8.70
C TYR A 85 10.97 -9.79 7.73
N ARG A 86 11.93 -8.99 8.21
CA ARG A 86 12.86 -8.26 7.34
C ARG A 86 13.73 -9.21 6.53
N LEU A 87 14.21 -10.31 7.09
CA LEU A 87 14.95 -11.32 6.32
C LEU A 87 14.07 -11.97 5.25
N ILE A 88 12.82 -12.33 5.58
CA ILE A 88 11.85 -12.85 4.62
C ILE A 88 11.60 -11.84 3.50
N SER A 89 11.47 -10.54 3.82
CA SER A 89 11.27 -9.49 2.79
C SER A 89 12.44 -9.41 1.81
N LYS A 90 13.69 -9.58 2.28
CA LYS A 90 14.89 -9.67 1.42
C LYS A 90 14.89 -10.94 0.58
N LEU A 91 14.35 -12.03 1.11
CA LEU A 91 14.15 -13.30 0.40
C LEU A 91 12.87 -13.32 -0.45
N GLN A 92 11.98 -12.34 -0.38
CA GLN A 92 10.78 -12.27 -1.21
C GLN A 92 10.41 -10.80 -1.49
N PRO A 93 11.30 -10.00 -2.11
CA PRO A 93 11.13 -8.54 -2.16
C PRO A 93 9.92 -8.14 -3.01
N ARG A 94 9.52 -8.98 -3.98
CA ARG A 94 8.37 -8.76 -4.87
C ARG A 94 7.03 -9.21 -4.29
N LEU A 95 6.99 -9.74 -3.07
CA LEU A 95 5.76 -10.16 -2.41
C LEU A 95 5.21 -9.01 -1.57
N ALA A 96 4.35 -8.15 -2.13
CA ALA A 96 3.80 -6.98 -1.44
C ALA A 96 3.28 -7.27 -0.01
N ASN A 97 2.63 -8.43 0.19
CA ASN A 97 2.06 -8.82 1.48
C ASN A 97 3.08 -8.91 2.63
N ILE A 98 4.36 -9.26 2.40
CA ILE A 98 5.35 -9.30 3.51
C ILE A 98 5.58 -7.90 4.09
N TRP A 99 5.63 -6.90 3.21
CA TRP A 99 5.83 -5.51 3.57
C TRP A 99 4.62 -4.99 4.36
N ILE A 100 3.41 -5.29 3.87
CA ILE A 100 2.14 -4.90 4.51
C ILE A 100 2.00 -5.53 5.89
N ILE A 101 2.14 -6.85 6.01
CA ILE A 101 1.93 -7.56 7.28
C ILE A 101 2.91 -7.09 8.34
N ASN A 102 4.18 -6.97 7.99
CA ASN A 102 5.20 -6.55 8.94
C ASN A 102 5.01 -5.08 9.37
N ALA A 103 4.68 -4.20 8.42
CA ALA A 103 4.36 -2.81 8.74
C ALA A 103 3.12 -2.70 9.63
N TRP A 104 2.06 -3.44 9.31
CA TRP A 104 0.84 -3.48 10.11
C TRP A 104 1.12 -3.94 11.55
N ASN A 105 1.93 -4.98 11.70
CA ASN A 105 2.38 -5.47 12.99
C ASN A 105 3.09 -4.37 13.81
N MET A 106 4.01 -3.62 13.21
CA MET A 106 4.66 -2.49 13.90
C MET A 106 3.67 -1.37 14.24
N ILE A 107 2.86 -0.94 13.27
CA ILE A 107 2.02 0.26 13.35
C ILE A 107 0.76 0.06 14.20
N TYR A 108 0.19 -1.14 14.24
CA TYR A 108 -1.11 -1.40 14.87
C TYR A 108 -1.06 -2.38 16.02
N ASN A 109 -0.19 -3.39 15.97
CA ASN A 109 -0.15 -4.40 17.02
C ASN A 109 0.86 -4.03 18.11
N ILE A 110 2.10 -3.70 17.73
CA ILE A 110 3.16 -3.38 18.69
C ILE A 110 2.99 -1.96 19.23
N SER A 111 2.75 -0.97 18.38
CA SER A 111 2.67 0.44 18.83
C SER A 111 1.57 0.69 19.88
N VAL A 112 0.50 -0.11 19.87
CA VAL A 112 -0.64 0.02 20.80
C VAL A 112 -0.24 -0.30 22.23
N ASP A 113 0.69 -1.24 22.44
CA ASP A 113 1.22 -1.58 23.76
C ASP A 113 1.93 -0.38 24.43
N PHE A 114 2.31 0.63 23.64
CA PHE A 114 3.01 1.84 24.08
C PHE A 114 2.15 3.12 24.00
N ASN A 115 0.84 3.00 23.77
CA ASN A 115 -0.04 4.16 23.47
C ASN A 115 -0.48 4.96 24.72
N HIS A 116 0.16 4.75 25.88
CA HIS A 116 -0.03 5.57 27.08
C HIS A 116 0.82 6.84 27.00
N LYS A 117 0.35 7.96 27.59
CA LYS A 117 0.96 9.30 27.44
C LYS A 117 2.48 9.32 27.68
N GLU A 118 2.97 8.50 28.59
CA GLU A 118 4.40 8.43 28.97
C GLU A 118 5.28 7.69 27.95
N GLN A 119 4.70 6.92 27.02
CA GLN A 119 5.42 6.06 26.07
C GLN A 119 5.07 6.35 24.60
N GLN A 120 4.39 7.48 24.33
CA GLN A 120 3.99 7.86 22.98
C GLN A 120 5.15 8.04 22.01
N GLU A 121 6.34 8.40 22.50
CA GLU A 121 7.56 8.42 21.70
C GLU A 121 7.95 7.02 21.23
N LEU A 122 7.86 6.00 22.09
CA LEU A 122 8.12 4.60 21.71
C LEU A 122 7.06 4.08 20.73
N SER A 123 5.79 4.43 20.95
CA SER A 123 4.72 4.11 19.99
C SER A 123 5.00 4.71 18.62
N TRP A 124 5.44 5.97 18.59
CA TRP A 124 5.81 6.67 17.37
C TRP A 124 7.00 6.02 16.66
N GLU A 125 8.04 5.57 17.37
CA GLU A 125 9.18 4.88 16.76
C GLU A 125 8.73 3.64 15.96
N TRP A 126 7.78 2.86 16.48
CA TRP A 126 7.21 1.72 15.74
C TRP A 126 6.36 2.14 14.55
N ILE A 127 5.56 3.21 14.68
CA ILE A 127 4.76 3.75 13.56
C ILE A 127 5.69 4.23 12.45
N LYS A 128 6.73 4.98 12.80
CA LYS A 128 7.76 5.50 11.90
C LYS A 128 8.46 4.36 11.15
N GLU A 129 8.93 3.34 11.87
CA GLU A 129 9.58 2.17 11.27
C GLU A 129 8.66 1.42 10.31
N GLY A 130 7.38 1.28 10.63
CA GLY A 130 6.41 0.66 9.72
C GLY A 130 6.11 1.50 8.48
N VAL A 131 6.02 2.82 8.61
CA VAL A 131 5.86 3.74 7.48
C VAL A 131 7.06 3.66 6.54
N ASP A 132 8.26 3.71 7.09
CA ASP A 132 9.50 3.62 6.31
C ASP A 132 9.63 2.23 5.64
N PHE A 133 9.19 1.16 6.31
CA PHE A 133 9.14 -0.18 5.73
C PHE A 133 8.13 -0.31 4.58
N LEU A 134 6.95 0.33 4.66
CA LEU A 134 6.00 0.38 3.54
C LEU A 134 6.58 1.13 2.34
N LYS A 135 7.29 2.25 2.56
CA LYS A 135 7.96 3.00 1.50
C LYS A 135 9.04 2.16 0.81
N GLU A 136 9.82 1.39 1.56
CA GLU A 136 10.75 0.40 0.99
C GLU A 136 10.00 -0.65 0.15
N GLY A 137 8.87 -1.16 0.67
CA GLY A 137 8.01 -2.08 -0.05
C GLY A 137 7.49 -1.53 -1.37
N ILE A 138 7.07 -0.24 -1.41
CA ILE A 138 6.67 0.46 -2.63
C ILE A 138 7.83 0.56 -3.62
N ASN A 139 9.04 0.91 -3.16
CA ASN A 139 10.23 0.94 -4.03
C ASN A 139 10.51 -0.42 -4.67
N ARG A 140 10.26 -1.52 -3.95
CA ARG A 140 10.40 -2.89 -4.49
C ARG A 140 9.21 -3.33 -5.34
N ASN A 141 8.05 -2.71 -5.18
CA ASN A 141 6.78 -3.07 -5.81
C ASN A 141 6.03 -1.81 -6.30
N PRO A 142 6.59 -1.08 -7.27
CA PRO A 142 6.13 0.29 -7.61
C PRO A 142 4.72 0.35 -8.20
N LYS A 143 4.14 -0.79 -8.58
CA LYS A 143 2.80 -0.94 -9.15
C LYS A 143 1.83 -1.71 -8.23
N SER A 144 2.17 -1.98 -6.96
CA SER A 144 1.27 -2.68 -6.04
C SER A 144 0.27 -1.71 -5.41
N PRO A 145 -1.00 -1.70 -5.84
CA PRO A 145 -2.00 -0.79 -5.28
C PRO A 145 -2.23 -1.02 -3.80
N GLU A 146 -2.06 -2.25 -3.30
CA GLU A 146 -2.22 -2.59 -1.89
C GLU A 146 -1.22 -1.81 -1.03
N LEU A 147 0.06 -1.77 -1.41
CA LEU A 147 1.09 -1.06 -0.66
C LEU A 147 0.82 0.43 -0.56
N TYR A 148 0.43 1.03 -1.69
CA TYR A 148 0.01 2.44 -1.73
C TYR A 148 -1.20 2.68 -0.83
N PHE A 149 -2.22 1.82 -0.91
CA PHE A 149 -3.41 1.95 -0.08
C PHE A 149 -3.10 1.86 1.41
N TYR A 150 -2.33 0.85 1.84
CA TYR A 150 -1.97 0.68 3.25
C TYR A 150 -1.13 1.85 3.77
N LEU A 151 -0.19 2.36 2.98
CA LEU A 151 0.59 3.54 3.39
C LEU A 151 -0.29 4.78 3.53
N GLY A 152 -1.18 5.03 2.57
CA GLY A 152 -2.12 6.15 2.66
C GLY A 152 -3.11 6.01 3.82
N TRP A 153 -3.60 4.78 4.07
CA TRP A 153 -4.45 4.46 5.22
C TRP A 153 -3.75 4.77 6.54
N VAL A 154 -2.47 4.39 6.69
CA VAL A 154 -1.69 4.65 7.90
C VAL A 154 -1.57 6.16 8.16
N TYR A 155 -1.25 6.95 7.13
CA TYR A 155 -1.20 8.40 7.27
C TYR A 155 -2.54 8.99 7.71
N TYR A 156 -3.64 8.60 7.07
CA TYR A 156 -4.96 9.06 7.45
C TYR A 156 -5.30 8.66 8.90
N ASP A 157 -5.15 7.38 9.21
CA ASP A 157 -5.60 6.82 10.48
C ASP A 157 -4.77 7.34 11.67
N LYS A 158 -3.44 7.22 11.59
CA LYS A 158 -2.55 7.71 12.66
C LYS A 158 -2.54 9.23 12.71
N GLY A 159 -2.68 9.92 11.58
CA GLY A 159 -2.76 11.38 11.50
C GLY A 159 -4.00 12.00 12.15
N LYS A 160 -5.04 11.22 12.49
CA LYS A 160 -6.17 11.71 13.31
C LYS A 160 -5.73 12.06 14.74
N ASN A 161 -4.74 11.36 15.28
CA ASN A 161 -4.17 11.67 16.58
C ASN A 161 -3.29 12.93 16.45
N SER A 162 -3.56 13.95 17.27
CA SER A 162 -2.85 15.24 17.19
C SER A 162 -1.34 15.12 17.43
N ILE A 163 -0.92 14.19 18.28
CA ILE A 163 0.49 13.98 18.63
C ILE A 163 1.23 13.30 17.48
N TYR A 164 0.67 12.20 16.94
CA TYR A 164 1.25 11.56 15.76
C TYR A 164 1.22 12.49 14.54
N ARG A 165 0.17 13.31 14.39
CA ARG A 165 0.13 14.35 13.36
C ARG A 165 1.31 15.31 13.50
N GLU A 166 1.62 15.80 14.70
CA GLU A 166 2.77 16.68 14.92
C GLU A 166 4.10 15.99 14.54
N TYR A 167 4.26 14.70 14.87
CA TYR A 167 5.45 13.96 14.50
C TYR A 167 5.58 13.74 12.98
N PHE A 168 4.49 13.46 12.28
CA PHE A 168 4.48 13.43 10.81
C PHE A 168 4.85 14.80 10.23
N LEU A 169 4.30 15.89 10.76
CA LEU A 169 4.61 17.26 10.30
C LEU A 169 6.09 17.62 10.52
N LYS A 170 6.70 17.18 11.64
CA LYS A 170 8.15 17.34 11.88
C LYS A 170 9.02 16.62 10.84
N ARG A 171 8.49 15.58 10.19
CA ARG A 171 9.11 14.87 9.07
C ARG A 171 8.79 15.49 7.70
N GLY A 172 8.01 16.57 7.66
CA GLY A 172 7.53 17.18 6.41
C GLY A 172 6.41 16.38 5.74
N GLU A 173 5.82 15.41 6.44
CA GLU A 173 4.79 14.51 5.92
C GLU A 173 3.42 15.02 6.39
N HIS A 174 2.63 15.64 5.51
CA HIS A 174 1.29 16.14 5.87
C HIS A 174 0.26 15.00 5.79
N PRO A 175 -0.31 14.49 6.90
CA PRO A 175 -0.98 13.19 6.87
C PRO A 175 -2.15 13.08 5.87
N VAL A 176 -3.00 14.11 5.75
CA VAL A 176 -4.12 14.07 4.79
C VAL A 176 -3.63 14.22 3.34
N LYS A 177 -2.59 15.03 3.10
CA LYS A 177 -2.00 15.18 1.75
C LYS A 177 -1.31 13.88 1.31
N GLU A 178 -0.51 13.28 2.20
CA GLU A 178 0.13 11.98 1.97
C GLU A 178 -0.93 10.88 1.74
N ALA A 179 -1.96 10.81 2.59
CA ALA A 179 -3.03 9.84 2.44
C ALA A 179 -3.78 9.98 1.11
N CYS A 180 -4.11 11.20 0.69
CA CYS A 180 -4.70 11.47 -0.62
C CYS A 180 -3.78 11.00 -1.76
N TYR A 181 -2.48 11.32 -1.68
CA TYR A 181 -1.51 10.95 -2.69
C TYR A 181 -1.39 9.43 -2.85
N TYR A 182 -1.14 8.70 -1.77
CA TYR A 182 -0.94 7.25 -1.87
C TYR A 182 -2.24 6.52 -2.19
N ILE A 183 -3.40 6.89 -1.62
CA ILE A 183 -4.67 6.24 -1.98
C ILE A 183 -5.05 6.56 -3.44
N GLY A 184 -4.76 7.76 -3.93
CA GLY A 184 -4.91 8.09 -5.36
C GLY A 184 -4.03 7.23 -6.26
N LYS A 185 -2.77 6.99 -5.88
CA LYS A 185 -1.89 6.04 -6.59
C LYS A 185 -2.39 4.61 -6.55
N ALA A 186 -2.97 4.16 -5.44
CA ALA A 186 -3.63 2.85 -5.37
C ALA A 186 -4.79 2.74 -6.38
N ALA A 187 -5.61 3.79 -6.50
CA ALA A 187 -6.69 3.85 -7.48
C ALA A 187 -6.19 3.85 -8.93
N GLU A 188 -5.04 4.46 -9.21
CA GLU A 188 -4.39 4.47 -10.53
C GLU A 188 -3.90 3.08 -10.95
N PHE A 189 -3.29 2.32 -10.03
CA PHE A 189 -2.67 1.02 -10.33
C PHE A 189 -3.64 -0.18 -10.31
N ALA A 190 -4.89 -0.01 -9.88
CA ALA A 190 -5.85 -1.11 -9.69
C ALA A 190 -7.14 -0.99 -10.50
N PRO A 191 -7.09 -0.99 -11.85
CA PRO A 191 -8.28 -0.84 -12.67
C PRO A 191 -9.24 -2.05 -12.63
N SER A 192 -8.89 -3.17 -12.01
CA SER A 192 -9.80 -4.30 -11.81
C SER A 192 -10.47 -4.32 -10.43
N ALA A 193 -10.02 -3.47 -9.50
CA ALA A 193 -10.57 -3.30 -8.14
C ALA A 193 -11.03 -1.85 -7.88
N TYR A 194 -11.46 -1.15 -8.95
CA TYR A 194 -11.84 0.27 -8.95
C TYR A 194 -12.78 0.63 -7.78
N TYR A 195 -13.77 -0.20 -7.48
CA TYR A 195 -14.79 0.15 -6.49
C TYR A 195 -14.23 0.43 -5.10
N PHE A 196 -13.25 -0.35 -4.64
CA PHE A 196 -12.67 -0.17 -3.31
C PHE A 196 -11.73 1.03 -3.26
N TYR A 197 -10.74 1.07 -4.15
CA TYR A 197 -9.72 2.12 -4.09
C TYR A 197 -10.28 3.50 -4.46
N ASN A 198 -11.22 3.59 -5.42
CA ASN A 198 -11.80 4.89 -5.80
C ASN A 198 -12.82 5.38 -4.77
N TYR A 199 -13.47 4.48 -4.04
CA TYR A 199 -14.30 4.85 -2.90
C TYR A 199 -13.46 5.51 -1.80
N TRP A 200 -12.34 4.88 -1.44
CA TRP A 200 -11.42 5.45 -0.46
C TRP A 200 -10.73 6.72 -0.97
N TYR A 201 -10.42 6.80 -2.26
CA TYR A 201 -9.85 8.01 -2.85
C TYR A 201 -10.85 9.18 -2.82
N SER A 202 -12.11 8.93 -3.17
CA SER A 202 -13.20 9.91 -3.01
C SER A 202 -13.32 10.37 -1.56
N PHE A 203 -13.28 9.44 -0.61
CA PHE A 203 -13.30 9.76 0.81
C PHE A 203 -12.13 10.69 1.20
N MET A 204 -10.91 10.37 0.77
CA MET A 204 -9.74 11.19 1.06
C MET A 204 -9.81 12.59 0.42
N LEU A 205 -10.29 12.69 -0.81
CA LEU A 205 -10.49 13.97 -1.49
C LEU A 205 -11.52 14.86 -0.78
N LYS A 206 -12.56 14.27 -0.19
CA LYS A 206 -13.51 14.99 0.67
C LYS A 206 -12.81 15.54 1.92
N GLU A 207 -12.02 14.72 2.60
CA GLU A 207 -11.25 15.16 3.79
C GLU A 207 -10.27 16.30 3.44
N ARG A 208 -9.61 16.21 2.29
CA ARG A 208 -8.74 17.27 1.77
C ARG A 208 -9.50 18.57 1.50
N ALA A 209 -10.68 18.49 0.87
CA ALA A 209 -11.51 19.65 0.61
C ALA A 209 -11.92 20.38 1.91
N LEU A 210 -12.21 19.64 2.98
CA LEU A 210 -12.53 20.24 4.29
C LEU A 210 -11.36 21.03 4.86
N ILE A 211 -10.12 20.53 4.69
CA ILE A 211 -8.92 21.25 5.11
C ILE A 211 -8.71 22.50 4.26
N GLU A 212 -8.77 22.38 2.94
CA GLU A 212 -8.60 23.50 2.01
C GLU A 212 -9.61 24.61 2.32
N GLU A 213 -10.87 24.26 2.58
CA GLU A 213 -11.89 25.23 2.99
C GLU A 213 -11.59 25.88 4.34
N SER A 214 -11.11 25.11 5.33
CA SER A 214 -10.72 25.66 6.63
C SER A 214 -9.53 26.62 6.54
N GLU A 215 -8.69 26.47 5.52
CA GLU A 215 -7.58 27.36 5.19
C GLU A 215 -8.00 28.56 4.33
N GLY A 216 -9.28 28.64 3.93
CA GLY A 216 -9.81 29.69 3.06
C GLY A 216 -9.60 29.46 1.56
N ASN A 217 -9.06 28.30 1.18
CA ASN A 217 -8.77 27.90 -0.21
C ASN A 217 -10.02 27.30 -0.87
N ILE A 218 -11.06 28.12 -1.07
CA ILE A 218 -12.38 27.66 -1.53
C ILE A 218 -12.34 27.06 -2.94
N SER A 219 -11.49 27.59 -3.83
CA SER A 219 -11.37 27.10 -5.22
C SER A 219 -10.74 25.70 -5.27
N GLU A 220 -9.73 25.46 -4.44
CA GLU A 220 -9.08 24.17 -4.26
C GLU A 220 -10.07 23.16 -3.66
N ALA A 221 -10.80 23.56 -2.61
CA ALA A 221 -11.84 22.74 -2.01
C ALA A 221 -12.92 22.32 -3.03
N PHE A 222 -13.37 23.25 -3.88
CA PHE A 222 -14.31 22.96 -4.96
C PHE A 222 -13.74 21.93 -5.96
N THR A 223 -12.46 22.06 -6.31
CA THR A 223 -11.77 21.12 -7.20
C THR A 223 -11.68 19.73 -6.57
N SER A 224 -11.25 19.64 -5.31
CA SER A 224 -11.17 18.39 -4.55
C SER A 224 -12.54 17.69 -4.42
N ILE A 225 -13.63 18.43 -4.24
CA ILE A 225 -14.99 17.86 -4.25
C ILE A 225 -15.39 17.33 -5.63
N ASN A 226 -15.07 18.03 -6.72
CA ASN A 226 -15.34 17.52 -8.08
C ASN A 226 -14.57 16.23 -8.39
N ASP A 227 -13.29 16.18 -7.99
CA ASP A 227 -12.46 14.98 -8.12
C ASP A 227 -13.02 13.85 -7.27
N SER A 228 -13.51 14.15 -6.06
CA SER A 228 -14.15 13.18 -5.17
C SER A 228 -15.39 12.56 -5.80
N ILE A 229 -16.27 13.37 -6.41
CA ILE A 229 -17.45 12.88 -7.14
C ILE A 229 -17.02 11.99 -8.31
N THR A 230 -16.00 12.40 -9.06
CA THR A 230 -15.50 11.65 -10.21
C THR A 230 -14.99 10.27 -9.78
N ALA A 231 -14.16 10.20 -8.73
CA ALA A 231 -13.67 8.95 -8.17
C ALA A 231 -14.84 8.08 -7.67
N LEU A 232 -15.82 8.65 -6.96
CA LEU A 232 -16.94 7.89 -6.43
C LEU A 232 -17.85 7.31 -7.54
N ARG A 233 -18.02 8.03 -8.64
CA ARG A 233 -18.72 7.52 -9.84
C ARG A 233 -17.96 6.40 -10.55
N LEU A 234 -16.63 6.46 -10.58
CA LEU A 234 -15.81 5.34 -11.06
C LEU A 234 -15.97 4.13 -10.15
N ALA A 235 -16.03 4.34 -8.83
CA ALA A 235 -16.27 3.28 -7.88
C ALA A 235 -17.65 2.63 -8.10
N GLU A 236 -18.70 3.44 -8.22
CA GLU A 236 -20.09 3.01 -8.48
C GLU A 236 -20.20 2.09 -9.69
N LYS A 237 -19.58 2.49 -10.81
CA LYS A 237 -19.60 1.72 -12.07
C LYS A 237 -18.91 0.37 -11.97
N SER A 238 -18.04 0.20 -10.98
CA SER A 238 -17.16 -0.95 -10.84
C SER A 238 -17.58 -1.89 -9.72
N VAL A 239 -18.69 -1.61 -9.03
CA VAL A 239 -19.21 -2.48 -7.97
C VAL A 239 -19.68 -3.81 -8.59
N PRO A 240 -19.25 -4.96 -8.05
CA PRO A 240 -19.74 -6.26 -8.50
C PRO A 240 -21.26 -6.37 -8.35
N LYS A 241 -21.94 -6.86 -9.39
CA LYS A 241 -23.39 -7.11 -9.36
C LYS A 241 -23.69 -8.39 -8.59
N HIS A 242 -23.71 -8.28 -7.26
CA HIS A 242 -24.00 -9.36 -6.33
C HIS A 242 -24.74 -8.82 -5.10
N PRO A 243 -25.72 -9.54 -4.52
CA PRO A 243 -26.52 -9.08 -3.38
C PRO A 243 -25.70 -8.56 -2.19
N ASP A 244 -24.55 -9.16 -1.93
CA ASP A 244 -23.65 -8.76 -0.83
C ASP A 244 -23.13 -7.31 -0.96
N PHE A 245 -23.18 -6.73 -2.16
CA PHE A 245 -22.74 -5.35 -2.41
C PHE A 245 -23.89 -4.34 -2.39
N GLN A 246 -25.15 -4.75 -2.22
CA GLN A 246 -26.30 -3.84 -2.27
C GLN A 246 -26.17 -2.69 -1.25
N GLN A 247 -25.80 -3.01 -0.01
CA GLN A 247 -25.57 -2.01 1.03
C GLN A 247 -24.45 -1.03 0.66
N PHE A 248 -23.40 -1.52 -0.02
CA PHE A 248 -22.29 -0.70 -0.46
C PHE A 248 -22.71 0.22 -1.62
N GLU A 249 -23.46 -0.27 -2.60
CA GLU A 249 -24.02 0.54 -3.70
C GLU A 249 -24.92 1.65 -3.17
N ASP A 250 -25.81 1.34 -2.22
CA ASP A 250 -26.71 2.34 -1.63
C ASP A 250 -25.93 3.39 -0.81
N GLY A 251 -24.87 2.95 -0.11
CA GLY A 251 -23.93 3.86 0.56
C GLY A 251 -23.20 4.79 -0.41
N ILE A 252 -22.82 4.31 -1.60
CA ILE A 252 -22.23 5.14 -2.65
C ILE A 252 -23.22 6.21 -3.14
N LYS A 253 -24.47 5.83 -3.45
CA LYS A 253 -25.49 6.78 -3.92
C LYS A 253 -25.77 7.88 -2.90
N MET A 254 -25.85 7.51 -1.62
CA MET A 254 -26.03 8.48 -0.53
C MET A 254 -24.87 9.47 -0.46
N ARG A 255 -23.61 8.99 -0.54
CA ARG A 255 -22.42 9.85 -0.53
C ARG A 255 -22.32 10.73 -1.77
N LEU A 256 -22.70 10.25 -2.94
CA LEU A 256 -22.77 11.07 -4.16
C LEU A 256 -23.71 12.26 -3.96
N LYS A 257 -24.88 12.03 -3.35
CA LYS A 257 -25.83 13.10 -3.03
C LYS A 257 -25.22 14.13 -2.07
N GLU A 258 -24.55 13.69 -1.00
CA GLU A 258 -23.86 14.59 -0.05
C GLU A 258 -22.78 15.44 -0.75
N LEU A 259 -22.01 14.82 -1.66
CA LEU A 259 -20.96 15.52 -2.39
C LEU A 259 -21.53 16.52 -3.40
N ASP A 260 -22.62 16.19 -4.09
CA ASP A 260 -23.30 17.11 -5.01
C ASP A 260 -23.89 18.32 -4.26
N GLU A 261 -24.48 18.11 -3.08
CA GLU A 261 -24.93 19.20 -2.19
C GLU A 261 -23.76 20.08 -1.74
N ARG A 262 -22.63 19.47 -1.35
CA ARG A 262 -21.43 20.21 -0.94
C ARG A 262 -20.82 21.00 -2.09
N LYS A 263 -20.79 20.42 -3.29
CA LYS A 263 -20.32 21.09 -4.52
C LYS A 263 -21.12 22.36 -4.78
N ALA A 264 -22.45 22.27 -4.73
CA ALA A 264 -23.33 23.41 -4.98
C ALA A 264 -23.15 24.54 -3.94
N LEU A 265 -22.80 24.21 -2.69
CA LEU A 265 -22.47 25.21 -1.67
C LEU A 265 -21.15 25.92 -1.99
N LEU A 266 -20.10 25.16 -2.31
CA LEU A 266 -18.78 25.72 -2.64
C LEU A 266 -18.81 26.58 -3.90
N GLU A 267 -19.62 26.20 -4.90
CA GLU A 267 -19.83 26.99 -6.11
C GLU A 267 -20.37 28.39 -5.78
N LYS A 268 -21.40 28.49 -4.93
CA LYS A 268 -21.94 29.79 -4.47
C LYS A 268 -20.91 30.61 -3.69
N MET A 269 -20.05 29.96 -2.91
CA MET A 269 -18.99 30.64 -2.16
C MET A 269 -17.93 31.22 -3.10
N CYS A 270 -17.52 30.48 -4.13
CA CYS A 270 -16.63 30.97 -5.20
C CYS A 270 -17.22 32.15 -5.97
N GLU A 271 -18.51 32.08 -6.33
CA GLU A 271 -19.17 33.19 -7.02
C GLU A 271 -19.23 34.46 -6.16
N SER A 272 -19.48 34.30 -4.86
CA SER A 272 -19.56 35.41 -3.90
C SER A 272 -18.20 36.08 -3.68
N SER A 273 -17.10 35.32 -3.62
CA SER A 273 -15.75 35.89 -3.49
C SER A 273 -15.35 36.70 -4.72
N ILE A 274 -15.65 36.20 -5.93
CA ILE A 274 -15.40 36.91 -7.20
C ILE A 274 -16.21 38.21 -7.28
N GLN A 275 -17.45 38.22 -6.79
CA GLN A 275 -18.27 39.43 -6.77
C GLN A 275 -17.80 40.46 -5.73
N ALA A 276 -17.22 40.03 -4.61
CA ALA A 276 -16.65 40.93 -3.61
C ALA A 276 -15.36 41.59 -4.11
N ASP A 277 -14.48 40.83 -4.77
CA ASP A 277 -13.21 41.32 -5.32
C ASP A 277 -13.40 42.35 -6.46
N LYS A 278 -14.49 42.22 -7.23
CA LYS A 278 -14.87 43.20 -8.27
C LYS A 278 -15.45 44.52 -7.75
N ARG A 279 -15.79 44.60 -6.45
CA ARG A 279 -16.40 45.79 -5.83
C ARG A 279 -15.46 46.55 -4.89
N GLY A 280 -14.30 45.99 -4.56
CA GLY A 280 -13.20 46.65 -3.83
C GLY A 280 -12.23 47.35 -4.78
#